data_AF-A0A9Q1CB36-F1
#
_entry.id   AF-A0A9Q1CB36-F1
#
_cell.length_a   1.000
_cell.length_b   1.000
_cell.length_c   1.000
_cell.angle_alpha   90.00
_cell.angle_beta   90.00
_cell.angle_gamma   90.00
#
_symmetry.space_group_name_H-M   'P 1'
#
loop_
_entity.id
_entity.type
_entity.pdbx_description
1 polymer ?
#
loop_
_entity_poly.entity_id
_entity_poly.type
_entity_poly.pdbx_seq_one_letter_code
_entity_poly.pdbx_strand_id
1 'polypeptide(L)' 'MSHCPTARLKEFYARFDRDINSEPSPAPCNDDQPPFVVSDHDVRRSFYKLDEHKAPGPDGIAPRLLKLCCSPLATVFK' A
#
# COMPACT_ATOMS: atom_id res chain seq x y z
N MET A 1 21.66 -24.48 -29.96
CA MET A 1 21.94 -23.13 -29.40
C MET A 1 21.27 -23.07 -28.04
N SER A 2 22.05 -23.25 -26.97
CA SER A 2 21.52 -23.41 -25.60
C SER A 2 21.21 -22.04 -24.99
N HIS A 3 19.92 -21.75 -24.75
CA HIS A 3 19.53 -20.56 -24.01
C HIS A 3 19.91 -20.72 -22.54
N CYS A 4 20.84 -19.88 -22.05
CA CYS A 4 21.20 -19.83 -20.64
C CYS A 4 20.00 -19.26 -19.84
N PRO A 5 19.38 -20.01 -18.90
CA PRO A 5 18.14 -19.59 -18.23
C PRO A 5 18.28 -18.29 -17.44
N THR A 6 19.51 -18.00 -17.00
CA THR A 6 19.83 -16.83 -16.16
C THR A 6 19.84 -15.52 -16.94
N ALA A 7 20.00 -15.54 -18.26
CA ALA A 7 20.00 -14.33 -19.08
C ALA A 7 18.62 -13.63 -19.05
N ARG A 8 17.55 -14.42 -19.17
CA ARG A 8 16.17 -13.92 -19.13
C ARG A 8 15.79 -13.35 -17.75
N LEU A 9 16.32 -13.95 -16.68
CA LEU A 9 16.09 -13.47 -15.31
C LEU A 9 16.80 -12.14 -15.05
N LYS A 10 18.07 -12.03 -15.48
CA LYS A 10 18.86 -10.81 -15.35
C LYS A 10 18.22 -9.65 -16.13
N GLU A 11 17.75 -9.93 -17.35
CA GLU A 11 17.05 -8.94 -18.17
C GLU A 11 15.72 -8.49 -17.53
N PHE A 12 15.00 -9.40 -16.88
CA PHE A 12 13.78 -9.07 -16.15
C PHE A 12 14.05 -8.12 -14.96
N TYR A 13 15.08 -8.39 -14.15
CA TYR A 13 15.40 -7.56 -12.98
C TYR A 13 16.08 -6.23 -13.32
N ALA A 14 16.90 -6.17 -14.37
CA ALA A 14 17.61 -4.95 -14.79
C ALA A 14 16.65 -3.79 -15.18
N ARG A 15 15.39 -4.10 -15.48
CA ARG A 15 14.35 -3.08 -15.72
C ARG A 15 14.04 -2.27 -14.47
N PHE A 16 14.07 -2.89 -13.30
CA PHE A 16 13.74 -2.24 -12.02
C PHE A 16 14.94 -1.48 -11.45
N ASP A 17 16.17 -1.93 -11.71
CA ASP A 17 17.40 -1.23 -11.26
C ASP A 17 17.55 0.18 -11.86
N ARG A 18 16.95 0.42 -13.04
CA ARG A 18 16.90 1.75 -13.67
C ARG A 18 16.06 2.74 -12.87
N ASP A 19 15.00 2.27 -12.23
CA ASP A 19 14.09 3.12 -11.46
C ASP A 19 14.57 3.30 -10.01
N ILE A 20 15.43 2.40 -9.51
CA ILE A 20 16.04 2.50 -8.17
C ILE A 20 17.17 3.54 -8.12
N ASN A 21 17.96 3.65 -9.19
CA ASN A 21 19.07 4.62 -9.28
C ASN A 21 18.69 5.93 -9.96
N SER A 22 17.47 6.02 -10.51
CA SER A 22 16.92 7.30 -10.94
C SER A 22 16.34 7.96 -9.70
N GLU A 23 16.97 9.03 -9.23
CA GLU A 23 16.37 9.89 -8.22
C GLU A 23 14.92 10.17 -8.65
N PRO A 24 13.91 9.86 -7.82
CA PRO A 24 12.54 10.15 -8.16
C PRO A 24 12.45 11.65 -8.44
N SER A 25 12.23 12.01 -9.70
CA SER A 25 11.93 13.40 -10.05
C SER A 25 10.79 13.82 -9.13
N PRO A 26 10.98 14.83 -8.26
CA PRO A 26 9.92 15.25 -7.37
C PRO A 26 8.71 15.54 -8.25
N ALA A 27 7.62 14.82 -7.98
CA ALA A 27 6.35 15.12 -8.62
C ALA A 27 6.10 16.62 -8.40
N PRO A 28 5.65 17.38 -9.41
CA PRO A 28 5.32 18.78 -9.19
C PRO A 28 4.35 18.85 -8.02
N CYS A 29 4.79 19.49 -6.94
CA CYS A 29 3.94 19.80 -5.79
C CYS A 29 2.91 20.81 -6.28
N ASN A 30 1.81 20.32 -6.85
CA ASN A 30 0.65 21.15 -7.11
C ASN A 30 0.04 21.48 -5.75
N ASP A 31 0.51 22.57 -5.15
CA ASP A 31 0.05 23.12 -3.86
C ASP A 31 -1.46 23.46 -3.89
N ASP A 32 -2.04 23.54 -5.10
CA ASP A 32 -3.47 23.79 -5.34
C ASP A 32 -4.38 22.56 -5.09
N GLN A 33 -3.84 21.38 -4.75
CA GLN A 33 -4.71 20.25 -4.43
C GLN A 33 -5.29 20.44 -3.02
N PRO A 34 -6.62 20.34 -2.85
CA PRO A 34 -7.22 20.43 -1.51
C PRO A 34 -6.61 19.36 -0.59
N PRO A 35 -6.46 19.66 0.70
CA PRO A 35 -5.91 18.70 1.65
C PRO A 35 -6.73 17.41 1.61
N PHE A 36 -6.04 16.27 1.67
CA PHE A 36 -6.70 14.99 1.78
C PHE A 36 -7.42 14.90 3.13
N VAL A 37 -8.75 14.87 3.09
CA VAL A 37 -9.60 14.73 4.27
C VAL A 37 -10.17 13.31 4.31
N VAL A 38 -10.02 12.65 5.46
CA VAL A 38 -10.60 11.33 5.72
C VAL A 38 -11.86 11.50 6.54
N SER A 39 -13.01 11.04 6.01
CA SER A 39 -14.26 11.03 6.77
C SER A 39 -14.43 9.75 7.59
N ASP A 40 -15.28 9.79 8.64
CA ASP A 40 -15.74 8.61 9.37
C ASP A 40 -16.16 7.46 8.44
N HIS A 41 -16.87 7.80 7.36
CA HIS A 41 -17.36 6.81 6.40
C HIS A 41 -16.21 6.12 5.67
N ASP A 42 -15.16 6.86 5.29
CA ASP A 42 -14.00 6.31 4.60
C ASP A 42 -13.22 5.35 5.49
N VAL A 43 -13.06 5.70 6.77
CA VAL A 43 -12.49 4.80 7.79
C VAL A 43 -13.33 3.53 7.84
N ARG A 44 -14.64 3.66 8.10
CA ARG A 44 -15.52 2.49 8.24
C ARG A 44 -15.48 1.58 7.02
N ARG A 45 -15.62 2.17 5.83
CA ARG A 45 -15.56 1.44 4.55
C ARG A 45 -14.24 0.70 4.37
N SER A 46 -13.13 1.26 4.81
CA SER A 46 -11.81 0.63 4.68
C SER A 46 -11.69 -0.59 5.58
N PHE A 47 -12.12 -0.49 6.84
CA PHE A 47 -12.10 -1.61 7.77
C PHE A 47 -13.10 -2.73 7.39
N TYR A 48 -14.29 -2.39 6.86
CA TYR A 48 -15.27 -3.41 6.45
C TYR A 48 -14.79 -4.29 5.28
N LYS A 49 -13.92 -3.77 4.42
CA LYS A 49 -13.33 -4.52 3.29
C LYS A 49 -12.31 -5.57 3.71
N LEU A 50 -11.87 -5.56 4.97
CA LEU A 50 -10.90 -6.56 5.45
C LEU A 50 -11.51 -7.96 5.39
N ASP A 51 -10.72 -8.93 4.98
CA ASP A 51 -11.08 -10.34 5.09
C ASP A 51 -10.57 -10.88 6.43
N GLU A 52 -11.49 -11.33 7.27
CA GLU A 52 -11.23 -11.77 8.64
C GLU A 52 -10.46 -13.07 8.73
N HIS A 53 -10.45 -13.85 7.64
CA HIS A 53 -9.79 -15.15 7.57
C HIS A 53 -8.32 -15.05 7.15
N LYS A 54 -7.85 -13.85 6.81
CA LYS A 54 -6.44 -13.63 6.50
C LYS A 54 -5.58 -13.72 7.75
N ALA A 55 -4.35 -14.20 7.56
CA ALA A 55 -3.35 -14.22 8.60
C ALA A 55 -3.00 -12.79 9.05
N PRO A 56 -2.63 -12.60 10.33
CA PRO A 56 -2.07 -11.34 10.81
C PRO A 56 -0.84 -10.89 10.01
N GLY A 57 -0.64 -9.58 9.95
CA GLY A 57 0.58 -8.99 9.39
C GLY A 57 1.80 -9.20 10.30
N PRO A 58 2.96 -8.60 9.95
CA PRO A 58 4.16 -8.64 10.79
C PRO A 58 3.98 -7.93 12.14
N ASP A 59 2.93 -7.10 12.27
CA ASP A 59 2.49 -6.47 13.52
C ASP A 59 1.73 -7.43 14.45
N GLY A 60 1.39 -8.64 13.99
CA GLY A 60 0.64 -9.63 14.75
C GLY A 60 -0.83 -9.28 14.96
N ILE A 61 -1.36 -8.25 14.30
CA ILE A 61 -2.75 -7.82 14.48
C ILE A 61 -3.66 -8.56 13.50
N ALA A 62 -4.63 -9.29 14.04
CA ALA A 62 -5.60 -10.02 13.22
C ALA A 62 -6.58 -9.05 12.51
N PRO A 63 -6.97 -9.30 11.25
CA PRO A 63 -7.93 -8.46 10.53
C PRO A 63 -9.30 -8.34 11.22
N ARG A 64 -9.73 -9.39 11.93
CA ARG A 64 -10.94 -9.37 12.76
C ARG A 64 -10.85 -8.34 13.89
N LEU A 65 -9.69 -8.20 14.53
CA LEU A 65 -9.48 -7.20 15.58
C LEU A 65 -9.54 -5.78 14.98
N LEU A 66 -8.90 -5.56 13.83
CA LEU A 66 -8.98 -4.29 13.12
C LEU A 66 -10.45 -3.90 12.84
N LYS A 67 -11.28 -4.83 12.36
CA LYS A 67 -12.72 -4.57 12.15
C LYS A 67 -13.45 -4.12 13.41
N LEU A 68 -13.14 -4.68 14.58
CA LEU A 68 -13.74 -4.27 15.85
C LEU A 68 -13.33 -2.85 16.25
N CYS A 69 -12.12 -2.43 15.90
CA CYS A 69 -11.61 -1.08 16.14
C CYS A 69 -12.18 -0.01 15.18
N CYS A 70 -12.97 -0.40 14.19
CA CYS A 70 -13.57 0.50 13.20
C CYS A 70 -14.34 1.67 13.84
N SER A 71 -15.24 1.39 14.79
CA SER A 71 -16.05 2.42 15.45
C SER A 71 -15.25 3.44 16.25
N PRO A 72 -14.33 3.04 17.17
CA PRO A 72 -13.52 4.01 17.91
C PRO A 72 -12.51 4.75 17.04
N LEU A 73 -12.02 4.15 15.94
CA LEU A 73 -11.08 4.83 15.04
C LEU A 73 -11.78 5.81 14.10
N ALA A 74 -13.04 5.55 13.71
CA ALA A 74 -13.79 6.45 12.84
C ALA A 74 -13.96 7.85 13.46
N THR A 75 -14.06 7.96 14.79
CA THR A 75 -14.30 9.24 15.48
C THR A 75 -13.04 10.09 15.68
N VAL A 76 -11.85 9.54 15.42
CA VAL A 76 -10.57 10.24 15.53
C VAL A 76 -10.35 11.19 14.35
N PHE A 77 -10.86 10.81 13.18
CA PHE A 77 -10.68 11.57 11.93
C PHE A 77 -11.90 12.46 11.72
N LYS A 78 -11.70 13.77 11.70
CA LYS A 78 -12.74 14.80 11.52
C LYS A 78 -12.25 15.86 10.53
#